data_AF-A0A7C4GXI1-F1
#
_entry.id   AF-A0A7C4GXI1-F1
#
_cell.length_a   1.000
_cell.length_b   1.000
_cell.length_c   1.000
_cell.angle_alpha   90.00
_cell.angle_beta   90.00
_cell.angle_gamma   90.00
#
_symmetry.space_group_name_H-M   'P 1'
#
loop_
_entity.id
_entity.type
_entity.pdbx_description
1 polymer ?
#
loop_
_entity_poly.entity_id
_entity_poly.type
_entity_poly.pdbx_seq_one_letter_code
_entity_poly.pdbx_strand_id
1 'polypeptide(L)'
;ATGGTGISRTDTTIEAIRPLLEKEIEGFGEIFRFISYQRIGASAMLSRALAGVSKGKLIVALPGSPDAVKTGLELVLPEIPHILYLARS
;
A
#
# COMPACT_ATOMS: atom_id res chain seq x y z
N ALA A 1 -7.77 2.38 0.60
CA ALA A 1 -7.93 3.84 0.65
C ALA A 1 -6.99 4.50 -0.36
N THR A 2 -7.33 5.66 -0.88
CA THR A 2 -6.51 6.43 -1.83
C THR A 2 -6.30 7.86 -1.31
N GLY A 3 -5.05 8.32 -1.29
CA GLY A 3 -4.68 9.64 -0.74
C GLY A 3 -4.26 9.57 0.73
N GLY A 4 -3.69 10.67 1.25
CA GLY A 4 -3.29 10.75 2.66
C GLY A 4 -2.01 10.00 3.03
N THR A 5 -1.22 9.56 2.03
CA THR A 5 -0.02 8.73 2.20
C THR A 5 1.30 9.43 1.85
N GLY A 6 1.25 10.75 1.59
CA GLY A 6 2.43 11.59 1.43
C GLY A 6 3.05 12.00 2.77
N ILE A 7 3.93 13.00 2.76
CA ILE A 7 4.60 13.55 3.95
C ILE A 7 4.03 14.90 4.39
N SER A 8 2.91 15.34 3.81
CA SER A 8 2.28 16.60 4.22
C SER A 8 1.68 16.44 5.62
N ARG A 9 1.50 17.57 6.32
CA ARG A 9 0.95 17.57 7.68
C ARG A 9 -0.45 16.97 7.78
N THR A 10 -1.18 16.97 6.66
CA THR A 10 -2.54 16.42 6.53
C THR A 10 -2.56 14.95 6.08
N ASP A 11 -1.41 14.38 5.69
CA ASP A 11 -1.33 12.97 5.29
C ASP A 11 -1.28 12.06 6.53
N THR A 12 -2.44 11.58 6.96
CA THR A 12 -2.61 10.77 8.19
C THR A 12 -3.10 9.35 7.95
N THR A 13 -3.23 8.92 6.68
CA THR A 13 -3.82 7.61 6.35
C THR A 13 -2.99 6.44 6.87
N ILE A 14 -1.66 6.57 6.91
CA ILE A 14 -0.76 5.52 7.39
C ILE A 14 -0.85 5.39 8.90
N GLU A 15 -0.84 6.51 9.61
CA GLU A 15 -1.00 6.60 11.06
C GLU A 15 -2.34 6.02 11.51
N ALA A 16 -3.39 6.21 10.70
CA ALA A 16 -4.72 5.65 10.98
C ALA A 16 -4.79 4.14 10.69
N ILE A 17 -4.15 3.66 9.62
CA ILE A 17 -4.30 2.26 9.16
C ILE A 17 -3.31 1.32 9.85
N ARG A 18 -2.04 1.69 9.98
CA ARG A 18 -0.98 0.80 10.48
C ARG A 18 -1.30 0.17 11.84
N PRO A 19 -1.85 0.89 12.84
CA PRO A 19 -2.21 0.28 14.13
C PRO A 19 -3.36 -0.73 14.06
N LEU A 20 -4.13 -0.74 12.97
CA LEU A 20 -5.25 -1.66 12.76
C LEU A 20 -4.81 -2.96 12.08
N LEU A 21 -3.60 -3.02 11.56
CA LEU A 21 -3.06 -4.20 10.88
C LEU A 21 -2.62 -5.24 11.92
N GLU A 22 -3.06 -6.48 11.73
CA GLU A 22 -2.53 -7.63 12.48
C GLU A 22 -1.16 -8.05 11.92
N LYS A 23 -1.00 -7.94 10.59
CA LYS A 23 0.28 -8.13 9.88
C LYS A 23 0.40 -7.13 8.74
N GLU A 24 1.51 -6.40 8.71
CA GLU A 24 1.89 -5.56 7.57
C GLU A 24 2.56 -6.43 6.49
N ILE A 25 2.24 -6.19 5.21
CA ILE A 25 2.91 -6.81 4.07
C ILE A 25 3.99 -5.82 3.61
N GLU A 26 5.12 -5.79 4.33
CA GLU A 26 6.20 -4.81 4.11
C GLU A 26 6.68 -4.78 2.66
N GLY A 27 6.80 -5.97 2.05
CA GLY A 27 7.19 -6.15 0.65
C GLY A 27 6.30 -5.42 -0.36
N PHE A 28 5.03 -5.15 -0.04
CA PHE A 28 4.16 -4.35 -0.91
C PHE A 28 4.72 -2.93 -1.07
N GLY A 29 5.05 -2.26 0.03
CA GLY A 29 5.57 -0.90 0.01
C GLY A 29 6.93 -0.81 -0.67
N GLU A 30 7.78 -1.83 -0.45
CA GLU A 30 9.11 -1.93 -1.06
C GLU A 30 9.03 -2.05 -2.59
N ILE A 31 8.27 -3.03 -3.09
CA ILE A 31 8.10 -3.27 -4.52
C ILE A 31 7.38 -2.08 -5.17
N PHE A 32 6.35 -1.54 -4.52
CA PHE A 32 5.64 -0.36 -5.00
C PHE A 32 6.59 0.83 -5.21
N ARG A 33 7.45 1.13 -4.23
CA ARG A 33 8.45 2.21 -4.35
C ARG A 33 9.51 1.90 -5.40
N PHE A 34 9.94 0.65 -5.53
CA PHE A 34 10.89 0.24 -6.56
C PHE A 34 10.34 0.46 -7.97
N ILE A 35 9.12 -0.01 -8.26
CA ILE A 35 8.47 0.20 -9.57
C ILE A 35 8.22 1.70 -9.80
N SER A 36 7.77 2.42 -8.78
CA SER A 36 7.57 3.87 -8.87
C SER A 36 8.88 4.59 -9.16
N TYR A 37 9.99 4.17 -8.57
CA TYR A 37 11.31 4.76 -8.80
C TYR A 37 11.73 4.65 -10.27
N GLN A 38 11.43 3.54 -10.94
CA GLN A 38 11.70 3.39 -12.37
C GLN A 38 10.91 4.38 -13.25
N ARG A 39 9.78 4.91 -12.76
CA ARG A 39 8.91 5.85 -13.49
C ARG A 39 9.17 7.31 -13.13
N ILE A 40 9.33 7.62 -11.84
CA ILE A 40 9.37 8.99 -11.31
C ILE A 40 10.65 9.31 -10.51
N GLY A 41 11.63 8.41 -10.53
CA GLY A 41 12.92 8.58 -9.85
C GLY A 41 12.80 8.70 -8.33
N ALA A 42 13.68 9.50 -7.73
CA ALA A 42 13.80 9.63 -6.28
C ALA A 42 12.51 10.07 -5.56
N SER A 43 11.59 10.74 -6.27
CA SER A 43 10.27 11.12 -5.75
C SER A 43 9.45 9.93 -5.24
N ALA A 44 9.69 8.72 -5.75
CA ALA A 44 9.06 7.49 -5.26
C ALA A 44 9.30 7.24 -3.77
N MET A 45 10.45 7.69 -3.22
CA MET A 45 10.79 7.56 -1.81
C MET A 45 9.78 8.26 -0.89
N LEU A 46 9.10 9.31 -1.37
CA LEU A 46 8.14 10.08 -0.58
C LEU A 46 6.80 9.38 -0.38
N SER A 47 6.57 8.25 -1.08
CA SER A 47 5.35 7.47 -0.92
C SER A 47 5.42 6.55 0.29
N ARG A 48 4.43 6.66 1.17
CA ARG A 48 4.24 5.75 2.30
C ARG A 48 3.18 4.69 2.04
N ALA A 49 2.93 4.34 0.77
CA ALA A 49 1.99 3.29 0.40
C ALA A 49 2.28 2.00 1.18
N LEU A 50 1.23 1.36 1.70
CA LEU A 50 1.33 0.15 2.49
C LEU A 50 0.17 -0.80 2.21
N ALA A 51 0.39 -2.07 2.51
CA ALA A 51 -0.65 -3.08 2.54
C ALA A 51 -0.49 -3.95 3.79
N GLY A 52 -1.57 -4.56 4.22
CA GLY A 52 -1.57 -5.48 5.34
C GLY A 52 -2.90 -6.19 5.48
N VAL A 53 -2.97 -7.08 6.47
CA VAL A 53 -4.19 -7.82 6.77
C VAL A 53 -4.65 -7.55 8.19
N SER A 54 -5.97 -7.57 8.36
CA SER A 54 -6.63 -7.44 9.66
C SER A 54 -7.96 -8.17 9.60
N LYS A 55 -8.23 -9.08 10.54
CA LYS A 55 -9.51 -9.80 10.68
C LYS A 55 -9.95 -10.49 9.38
N GLY A 56 -9.03 -11.17 8.70
CA GLY A 56 -9.31 -11.89 7.45
C GLY A 56 -9.62 -10.98 6.24
N LYS A 57 -9.24 -9.70 6.31
CA LYS A 57 -9.41 -8.71 5.24
C LYS A 57 -8.06 -8.13 4.83
N LEU A 58 -7.87 -7.96 3.53
CA LEU A 58 -6.77 -7.19 2.97
C LEU A 58 -7.11 -5.69 3.05
N ILE A 59 -6.16 -4.89 3.52
CA ILE A 59 -6.20 -3.44 3.55
C ILE A 59 -5.01 -2.92 2.74
N VAL A 60 -5.30 -2.03 1.79
CA VAL A 60 -4.27 -1.37 0.96
C VAL A 60 -4.48 0.15 1.01
N ALA A 61 -3.42 0.88 1.32
CA ALA A 61 -3.37 2.33 1.34
C ALA A 61 -2.47 2.83 0.20
N LEU A 62 -3.06 3.47 -0.80
CA LEU A 62 -2.39 3.94 -2.00
C LEU A 62 -2.30 5.47 -2.04
N PRO A 63 -1.35 6.05 -2.78
CA PRO A 63 -1.33 7.49 -3.05
C PRO A 63 -2.58 7.97 -3.77
N GLY A 64 -2.81 9.29 -3.76
CA GLY A 64 -3.96 9.91 -4.44
C GLY A 64 -3.83 10.01 -5.96
N SER A 65 -2.62 9.83 -6.51
CA SER A 65 -2.38 9.88 -7.95
C SER A 65 -2.99 8.66 -8.66
N PRO A 66 -3.76 8.83 -9.75
CA PRO A 66 -4.31 7.72 -10.53
C PRO A 66 -3.25 6.72 -11.02
N ASP A 67 -2.08 7.21 -11.43
CA ASP A 67 -0.96 6.37 -11.86
C ASP A 67 -0.42 5.47 -10.74
N ALA A 68 -0.35 6.02 -9.53
CA ALA A 68 0.08 5.29 -8.35
C ALA A 68 -0.97 4.26 -7.93
N VAL A 69 -2.26 4.60 -8.02
CA VAL A 69 -3.35 3.65 -7.77
C VAL A 69 -3.26 2.49 -8.74
N LYS A 70 -3.06 2.75 -10.04
CA LYS A 70 -2.90 1.72 -11.06
C LYS A 70 -1.73 0.78 -10.74
N THR A 71 -0.53 1.31 -10.45
CA THR A 71 0.64 0.50 -10.06
C THR A 71 0.34 -0.39 -8.85
N GLY A 72 -0.30 0.16 -7.82
CA GLY A 72 -0.64 -0.59 -6.61
C GLY A 72 -1.66 -1.70 -6.86
N LEU A 73 -2.65 -1.46 -7.73
CA LEU A 73 -3.64 -2.46 -8.12
C LEU A 73 -3.01 -3.58 -8.95
N GLU A 74 -2.16 -3.25 -9.92
CA GLU A 74 -1.44 -4.25 -10.72
C GLU A 74 -0.58 -5.18 -9.87
N LEU A 75 0.00 -4.66 -8.78
CA LEU A 75 0.76 -5.47 -7.81
C LEU A 75 -0.12 -6.40 -6.98
N VAL A 76 -1.25 -5.90 -6.47
CA VAL A 76 -2.01 -6.63 -5.45
C VAL A 76 -3.09 -7.53 -6.02
N LEU A 77 -3.74 -7.14 -7.13
CA LEU A 77 -4.91 -7.84 -7.68
C LEU A 77 -4.66 -9.34 -7.95
N PRO A 78 -3.52 -9.76 -8.55
CA PRO A 78 -3.26 -11.18 -8.79
C PRO A 78 -3.15 -12.00 -7.51
N GLU A 79 -2.65 -11.39 -6.43
CA GLU A 79 -2.33 -12.07 -5.17
C GLU A 79 -3.51 -12.10 -4.19
N ILE A 80 -4.60 -11.36 -4.44
CA ILE A 80 -5.77 -11.29 -3.54
C ILE A 80 -6.28 -12.68 -3.12
N PRO A 81 -6.48 -13.66 -4.03
CA PRO A 81 -6.98 -14.99 -3.62
C PRO A 81 -6.07 -15.67 -2.60
N HIS A 82 -4.74 -15.61 -2.82
CA HIS A 82 -3.76 -16.23 -1.95
C HIS A 82 -3.64 -15.49 -0.61
N ILE A 83 -3.61 -14.15 -0.64
CA ILE A 83 -3.60 -13.31 0.57
C ILE A 83 -4.83 -13.59 1.43
N LEU A 84 -6.02 -13.67 0.85
CA LEU A 84 -7.25 -13.91 1.61
C LEU A 84 -7.34 -15.34 2.16
N TYR A 85 -6.76 -16.32 1.47
CA TYR A 85 -6.60 -17.67 2.00
C TYR A 85 -5.75 -17.65 3.28
N LEU A 86 -4.54 -17.05 3.21
CA LEU A 86 -3.62 -16.97 4.35
C LEU A 86 -4.14 -16.10 5.50
N ALA A 87 -4.92 -15.06 5.21
CA ALA A 87 -5.46 -14.16 6.22
C ALA A 87 -6.63 -14.75 7.01
N ARG A 88 -7.28 -15.81 6.49
CA ARG A 88 -8.48 -16.43 7.07
C ARG A 88 -8.25 -17.84 7.62
N SER A 89 -7.06 -18.39 7.42
CA SER A 89 -6.57 -19.60 8.07
C SER A 89 -6.08 -19.31 9.48
#